data_AF-A0A8H3GEC6-F1
#
_entry.id   AF-A0A8H3GEC6-F1
#
_cell.length_a   1.000
_cell.length_b   1.000
_cell.length_c   1.000
_cell.angle_alpha   90.00
_cell.angle_beta   90.00
_cell.angle_gamma   90.00
#
_symmetry.space_group_name_H-M   'P 1'
#
loop_
_entity.id
_entity.type
_entity.pdbx_description
1 polymer ?
#
loop_
_entity_poly.entity_id
_entity_poly.type
_entity_poly.pdbx_seq_one_letter_code
_entity_poly.pdbx_strand_id
1 'polypeptide(L)'
;MPLDHIGNGNIADLQASKVFYEKALAPLGYKVIHDISPHALGFGTGPYTADFWLSGSSPTESGPERREVTQTMHIAFKGTRAQVHAFHEAAIQAGGKCNGPPGFRPQYHPLYYGSFILDPDGNNIEVVNHGSTWQWIWYFVGVQFGFIKPTQSNYKKD
;
A
#
# COMPACT_ATOMS: atom_id res chain seq x y z
N MET A 1 -8.29 9.15 10.73
CA MET A 1 -6.97 9.73 10.42
C MET A 1 -7.26 11.05 9.73
N PRO A 2 -6.75 12.21 10.20
CA PRO A 2 -7.09 13.52 9.63
C PRO A 2 -6.26 13.87 8.36
N LEU A 3 -5.75 12.86 7.65
CA LEU A 3 -5.08 13.06 6.35
C LEU A 3 -6.13 13.04 5.25
N ASP A 4 -6.18 14.12 4.47
CA ASP A 4 -7.13 14.28 3.36
C ASP A 4 -6.60 13.63 2.07
N HIS A 5 -5.38 13.99 1.68
CA HIS A 5 -4.69 13.40 0.52
C HIS A 5 -3.16 13.48 0.69
N ILE A 6 -2.44 12.71 -0.13
CA ILE A 6 -0.98 12.78 -0.28
C ILE A 6 -0.64 12.87 -1.77
N GLY A 7 0.48 13.55 -2.09
CA GLY A 7 1.00 13.62 -3.45
C GLY A 7 2.46 13.20 -3.52
N ASN A 8 2.77 12.25 -4.41
CA ASN A 8 4.15 12.01 -4.84
C ASN A 8 4.50 12.98 -5.97
N GLY A 9 5.26 14.02 -5.62
CA GLY A 9 5.47 15.19 -6.44
C GLY A 9 6.38 15.03 -7.66
N ASN A 10 7.28 14.04 -7.65
CA ASN A 10 8.38 13.91 -8.62
C ASN A 10 8.61 12.44 -9.01
N ILE A 11 7.78 11.89 -9.88
CA ILE A 11 8.00 10.55 -10.44
C ILE A 11 8.78 10.60 -11.76
N ALA A 12 9.48 9.51 -12.11
CA ALA A 12 10.30 9.46 -13.32
C ALA A 12 9.48 9.33 -14.62
N ASP A 13 8.36 8.61 -14.56
CA ASP A 13 7.48 8.32 -15.69
C ASP A 13 6.02 8.22 -15.22
N LEU A 14 5.22 9.25 -15.49
CA LEU A 14 3.81 9.30 -15.12
C LEU A 14 2.97 8.20 -15.77
N GLN A 15 3.29 7.80 -16.99
CA GLN A 15 2.53 6.76 -17.69
C GLN A 15 2.87 5.36 -17.15
N ALA A 16 4.15 5.08 -16.88
CA ALA A 16 4.55 3.82 -16.26
C ALA A 16 3.95 3.67 -14.85
N SER A 17 4.01 4.74 -14.05
CA SER A 17 3.41 4.76 -12.72
C SER A 17 1.89 4.63 -12.79
N LYS A 18 1.21 5.25 -13.76
CA LYS A 18 -0.24 5.06 -13.99
C LYS A 18 -0.58 3.57 -14.12
N VAL A 19 0.08 2.88 -15.05
CA VAL A 19 -0.16 1.46 -15.35
C VAL A 19 0.10 0.60 -14.12
N PHE A 20 1.15 0.90 -13.35
CA PHE A 20 1.45 0.20 -12.11
C PHE A 20 0.34 0.40 -11.06
N TYR A 21 0.01 1.66 -10.73
CA TYR A 21 -0.92 1.98 -9.64
C TYR A 21 -2.37 1.62 -9.98
N GLU A 22 -2.80 1.72 -11.24
CA GLU A 22 -4.13 1.24 -11.67
C GLU A 22 -4.31 -0.26 -11.38
N LYS A 23 -3.28 -1.07 -11.67
CA LYS A 23 -3.33 -2.51 -11.41
C LYS A 23 -3.16 -2.82 -9.93
N ALA A 24 -2.14 -2.24 -9.29
CA ALA A 24 -1.80 -2.53 -7.90
C ALA A 24 -2.95 -2.16 -6.95
N LEU A 25 -3.60 -1.00 -7.16
CA LEU A 25 -4.63 -0.49 -6.25
C LEU A 25 -6.07 -0.90 -6.64
N ALA A 26 -6.29 -1.51 -7.81
CA ALA A 26 -7.61 -2.01 -8.21
C ALA A 26 -8.28 -2.94 -7.17
N PRO A 27 -7.57 -3.87 -6.48
CA PRO A 27 -8.17 -4.70 -5.43
C PRO A 27 -8.68 -3.91 -4.22
N LEU A 28 -8.20 -2.69 -4.02
CA LEU A 28 -8.67 -1.76 -2.99
C LEU A 28 -9.85 -0.90 -3.47
N GLY A 29 -10.23 -1.00 -4.75
CA GLY A 29 -11.29 -0.23 -5.38
C GLY A 29 -10.84 1.14 -5.90
N TYR A 30 -9.54 1.43 -5.89
CA TYR A 30 -8.99 2.66 -6.43
C TYR A 30 -9.04 2.68 -7.96
N LYS A 31 -9.29 3.87 -8.49
CA LYS A 31 -9.26 4.18 -9.92
C LYS A 31 -8.61 5.54 -10.12
N VAL A 32 -8.11 5.81 -11.33
CA VAL A 32 -7.82 7.18 -11.76
C VAL A 32 -9.15 7.89 -11.93
N ILE A 33 -9.38 8.92 -11.13
CA ILE A 33 -10.59 9.75 -11.19
C ILE A 33 -10.29 11.17 -11.66
N HIS A 34 -9.03 11.59 -11.57
CA HIS A 34 -8.53 12.82 -12.17
C HIS A 34 -7.33 12.46 -13.04
N ASP A 35 -7.43 12.73 -14.34
CA ASP A 35 -6.32 12.58 -15.29
C ASP A 35 -5.99 13.95 -15.88
N ILE A 36 -4.90 14.55 -15.37
CA ILE A 36 -4.39 15.86 -15.78
C ILE A 36 -3.06 15.65 -16.49
N SER A 37 -2.99 14.64 -17.37
CA SER A 37 -1.78 14.33 -18.11
C SER A 37 -1.34 15.51 -19.01
N PRO A 38 -0.02 15.77 -19.11
CA PRO A 38 1.09 14.98 -18.57
C PRO A 38 1.51 15.35 -17.13
N HIS A 39 0.74 16.17 -16.42
CA HIS A 39 1.18 16.79 -15.16
C HIS A 39 0.87 15.98 -13.91
N ALA A 40 -0.34 15.40 -13.82
CA ALA A 40 -0.77 14.72 -12.60
C ALA A 40 -1.86 13.67 -12.84
N LEU A 41 -1.92 12.71 -11.91
CA LEU A 41 -2.96 11.70 -11.80
C LEU A 41 -3.48 11.66 -10.36
N GLY A 42 -4.79 11.65 -10.20
CA GLY A 42 -5.48 11.52 -8.92
C GLY A 42 -6.22 10.20 -8.82
N PHE A 43 -5.84 9.38 -7.85
CA PHE A 43 -6.46 8.10 -7.52
C PHE A 43 -7.43 8.26 -6.35
N GLY A 44 -8.60 7.64 -6.46
CA GLY A 44 -9.58 7.58 -5.38
C GLY A 44 -10.51 6.38 -5.49
N THR A 45 -11.18 6.04 -4.40
CA THR A 45 -12.20 4.98 -4.36
C THR A 45 -13.63 5.51 -4.61
N GLY A 46 -13.82 6.83 -4.49
CA GLY A 46 -15.08 7.52 -4.74
C GLY A 46 -15.06 8.29 -6.08
N PRO A 47 -16.21 8.82 -6.51
CA PRO A 47 -16.32 9.45 -7.84
C PRO A 47 -15.72 10.86 -7.95
N TYR A 48 -15.40 11.54 -6.83
CA TYR A 48 -15.04 12.96 -6.85
C TYR A 48 -13.71 13.30 -6.15
N THR A 49 -13.38 12.59 -5.08
CA THR A 49 -12.25 12.91 -4.21
C THR A 49 -11.10 11.92 -4.41
N ALA A 50 -9.94 12.43 -4.81
CA ALA A 50 -8.71 11.65 -4.91
C ALA A 50 -7.86 11.91 -3.67
N ASP A 51 -7.42 10.85 -3.01
CA ASP A 51 -6.60 10.90 -1.80
C ASP A 51 -5.14 10.48 -2.06
N PHE A 52 -4.85 9.93 -3.24
CA PHE A 52 -3.50 9.57 -3.66
C PHE A 52 -3.17 10.20 -5.01
N TRP A 53 -2.22 11.13 -5.01
CA TRP A 53 -1.81 11.87 -6.19
C TRP A 53 -0.40 11.50 -6.63
N LEU A 54 -0.22 11.47 -7.94
CA LEU A 54 1.07 11.35 -8.60
C LEU A 54 1.25 12.58 -9.48
N SER A 55 2.40 13.24 -9.38
CA SER A 55 2.83 14.24 -10.35
C SER A 55 4.30 14.02 -10.68
N GLY A 56 4.71 14.43 -11.86
CA GLY A 56 6.09 14.31 -12.28
C GLY A 56 6.23 14.55 -13.76
N SER A 57 7.39 14.16 -14.26
CA SER A 57 7.84 14.50 -15.61
C SER A 57 7.63 13.36 -16.59
N SER A 58 7.69 13.71 -17.88
CA SER A 58 7.92 12.71 -18.92
C SER A 58 9.37 12.17 -18.81
N PRO A 59 9.65 10.90 -19.13
CA PRO A 59 11.01 10.38 -19.22
C PRO A 59 11.92 11.21 -20.13
N THR A 60 11.31 11.83 -21.16
CA THR A 60 11.97 12.66 -22.18
C THR A 60 12.17 14.10 -21.74
N GLU A 61 11.63 14.50 -20.59
CA GLU A 61 11.79 15.85 -20.05
C GLU A 61 13.22 16.03 -19.53
N SER A 62 13.88 17.08 -19.98
CA SER A 62 15.25 17.41 -19.62
C SER A 62 15.36 18.92 -19.42
N GLY A 63 16.13 19.35 -18.42
CA GLY A 63 16.35 20.75 -18.17
C GLY A 63 16.56 21.04 -16.68
N PRO A 64 16.93 22.28 -16.34
CA PRO A 64 17.22 22.68 -14.97
C PRO A 64 16.00 22.60 -14.03
N GLU A 65 14.79 22.49 -14.57
CA GLU A 65 13.55 22.38 -13.80
C GLU A 65 13.19 20.93 -13.43
N ARG A 66 13.88 19.93 -14.01
CA ARG A 66 13.65 18.53 -13.65
C ARG A 66 14.15 18.28 -12.23
N ARG A 67 13.22 17.94 -11.34
CA ARG A 67 13.51 17.59 -9.95
C ARG A 67 14.02 16.15 -9.86
N GLU A 68 14.80 15.88 -8.82
CA GLU A 68 15.21 14.51 -8.51
C GLU A 68 13.97 13.64 -8.27
N VAL A 69 14.02 12.43 -8.82
CA VAL A 69 12.93 11.45 -8.66
C VAL A 69 12.81 11.11 -7.19
N THR A 70 11.58 11.18 -6.67
CA THR A 70 11.29 10.80 -5.30
C THR A 70 11.47 9.30 -5.15
N GLN A 71 12.43 8.92 -4.31
CA GLN A 71 12.65 7.54 -3.91
C GLN A 71 12.44 7.41 -2.40
N THR A 72 12.31 6.18 -1.91
CA THR A 72 12.26 5.84 -0.47
C THR A 72 11.05 6.36 0.30
N MET A 73 10.04 6.93 -0.35
CA MET A 73 8.79 7.23 0.34
C MET A 73 8.09 5.94 0.75
N HIS A 74 7.43 5.98 1.91
CA HIS A 74 6.61 4.88 2.39
C HIS A 74 5.15 5.33 2.49
N ILE A 75 4.27 4.63 1.79
CA ILE A 75 2.83 4.91 1.75
C ILE A 75 2.08 3.62 2.03
N ALA A 76 1.25 3.62 3.07
CA ALA A 76 0.48 2.46 3.49
C ALA A 76 -1.03 2.69 3.31
N PHE A 77 -1.66 1.86 2.49
CA PHE A 77 -3.10 1.83 2.30
C PHE A 77 -3.74 0.84 3.27
N LYS A 78 -4.89 1.22 3.84
CA LYS A 78 -5.65 0.32 4.70
C LYS A 78 -6.46 -0.66 3.85
N GLY A 79 -6.41 -1.95 4.20
CA GLY A 79 -7.20 -2.99 3.55
C GLY A 79 -7.60 -4.13 4.48
N THR A 80 -8.38 -5.07 3.95
CA THR A 80 -8.62 -6.40 4.56
C THR A 80 -7.43 -7.32 4.29
N ARG A 81 -7.31 -8.46 5.00
CA ARG A 81 -6.27 -9.46 4.69
C ARG A 81 -6.35 -9.98 3.25
N ALA A 82 -7.56 -10.17 2.73
CA ALA A 82 -7.74 -10.57 1.32
C ALA A 82 -7.20 -9.49 0.36
N GLN A 83 -7.43 -8.21 0.65
CA GLN A 83 -6.89 -7.11 -0.13
C GLN A 83 -5.36 -7.00 -0.01
N VAL A 84 -4.76 -7.34 1.13
CA VAL A 84 -3.29 -7.40 1.28
C VAL A 84 -2.68 -8.40 0.30
N HIS A 85 -3.29 -9.58 0.15
CA HIS A 85 -2.85 -10.60 -0.82
C HIS A 85 -3.10 -10.16 -2.26
N ALA A 86 -4.32 -9.70 -2.56
CA ALA A 86 -4.70 -9.31 -3.91
C ALA A 86 -3.87 -8.12 -4.43
N PHE A 87 -3.61 -7.12 -3.58
CA PHE A 87 -2.67 -6.03 -3.89
C PHE A 87 -1.28 -6.58 -4.20
N HIS A 88 -0.75 -7.46 -3.34
CA HIS A 88 0.60 -7.96 -3.51
C HIS A 88 0.76 -8.70 -4.84
N GLU A 89 -0.18 -9.59 -5.16
CA GLU A 89 -0.19 -10.31 -6.43
C GLU A 89 -0.32 -9.37 -7.63
N ALA A 90 -1.29 -8.45 -7.60
CA ALA A 90 -1.52 -7.51 -8.70
C ALA A 90 -0.33 -6.57 -8.93
N ALA A 91 0.30 -6.10 -7.85
CA ALA A 91 1.46 -5.22 -7.92
C ALA A 91 2.71 -5.93 -8.45
N ILE A 92 2.94 -7.20 -8.07
CA ILE A 92 4.01 -8.04 -8.65
C ILE A 92 3.77 -8.25 -10.15
N GLN A 93 2.54 -8.59 -10.55
CA GLN A 93 2.17 -8.74 -11.97
C GLN A 93 2.29 -7.44 -12.76
N ALA A 94 2.15 -6.30 -12.10
CA ALA A 94 2.35 -4.97 -12.68
C ALA A 94 3.82 -4.54 -12.78
N GLY A 95 4.77 -5.39 -12.36
CA GLY A 95 6.22 -5.13 -12.44
C GLY A 95 6.82 -4.56 -11.15
N GLY A 96 6.05 -4.45 -10.08
CA GLY A 96 6.57 -4.08 -8.76
C GLY A 96 7.52 -5.14 -8.20
N LYS A 97 8.45 -4.70 -7.35
CA LYS A 97 9.41 -5.61 -6.70
C LYS A 97 8.96 -5.94 -5.28
N CYS A 98 8.98 -7.22 -4.93
CA CYS A 98 8.68 -7.64 -3.55
C CYS A 98 9.67 -7.00 -2.56
N ASN A 99 9.13 -6.29 -1.56
CA ASN A 99 9.87 -5.75 -0.42
C ASN A 99 9.43 -6.38 0.92
N GLY A 100 8.48 -7.31 0.86
CA GLY A 100 7.97 -8.05 1.99
C GLY A 100 6.67 -8.77 1.62
N PRO A 101 6.64 -10.11 1.64
CA PRO A 101 5.43 -10.85 1.28
C PRO A 101 4.29 -10.59 2.29
N PRO A 102 3.03 -10.87 1.92
CA PRO A 102 1.91 -10.86 2.84
C PRO A 102 2.22 -11.68 4.09
N GLY A 103 2.07 -11.07 5.27
CA GLY A 103 2.38 -11.74 6.52
C GLY A 103 2.24 -10.86 7.75
N PHE A 104 2.29 -11.50 8.91
CA PHE A 104 2.29 -10.82 10.19
C PHE A 104 3.60 -10.07 10.44
N ARG A 105 3.47 -8.90 11.08
CA ARG A 105 4.57 -8.07 11.56
C ARG A 105 4.44 -7.90 13.09
N PRO A 106 4.68 -8.96 13.88
CA PRO A 106 4.51 -8.91 15.33
C PRO A 106 5.43 -7.88 16.01
N GLN A 107 6.50 -7.44 15.32
CA GLN A 107 7.38 -6.37 15.78
C GLN A 107 6.70 -4.98 15.81
N TYR A 108 5.60 -4.78 15.08
CA TYR A 108 4.80 -3.54 15.15
C TYR A 108 3.69 -3.68 16.18
N HIS A 109 2.83 -4.70 16.02
CA HIS A 109 1.93 -5.22 17.04
C HIS A 109 1.36 -6.58 16.57
N PRO A 110 0.80 -7.41 17.47
CA PRO A 110 0.43 -8.80 17.16
C PRO A 110 -0.57 -9.00 16.02
N LEU A 111 -1.40 -7.98 15.73
CA LEU A 111 -2.43 -8.04 14.71
C LEU A 111 -2.03 -7.39 13.37
N TYR A 112 -0.83 -6.82 13.28
CA TYR A 112 -0.37 -6.14 12.08
C TYR A 112 -0.11 -7.17 10.98
N TYR A 113 -0.91 -7.14 9.92
CA TYR A 113 -0.78 -8.00 8.74
C TYR A 113 -0.65 -7.11 7.50
N GLY A 114 0.44 -7.23 6.75
CA GLY A 114 0.63 -6.36 5.58
C GLY A 114 1.51 -6.99 4.52
N SER A 115 1.68 -6.29 3.40
CA SER A 115 2.57 -6.65 2.30
C SER A 115 3.22 -5.39 1.73
N PHE A 116 4.45 -5.52 1.23
CA PHE A 116 5.26 -4.39 0.78
C PHE A 116 5.77 -4.63 -0.63
N ILE A 117 5.62 -3.63 -1.49
CA ILE A 117 6.06 -3.62 -2.88
C ILE A 117 6.81 -2.32 -3.16
N LEU A 118 7.97 -2.42 -3.81
CA LEU A 118 8.61 -1.25 -4.42
C LEU A 118 7.91 -0.92 -5.74
N ASP A 119 7.47 0.32 -5.88
CA ASP A 119 6.93 0.88 -7.13
C ASP A 119 8.05 1.08 -8.18
N PRO A 120 7.72 1.52 -9.42
CA PRO A 120 8.71 1.74 -10.48
C PRO A 120 9.85 2.70 -10.11
N ASP A 121 9.61 3.66 -9.22
CA ASP A 121 10.59 4.66 -8.77
C ASP A 121 11.36 4.19 -7.51
N GLY A 122 10.96 3.07 -6.90
CA GLY A 122 11.57 2.50 -5.69
C GLY A 122 10.93 2.96 -4.38
N ASN A 123 9.74 3.55 -4.41
CA ASN A 123 8.95 3.88 -3.22
C ASN A 123 8.31 2.62 -2.62
N ASN A 124 8.25 2.54 -1.29
CA ASN A 124 7.74 1.40 -0.54
C ASN A 124 6.23 1.50 -0.30
N ILE A 125 5.45 0.83 -1.14
CA ILE A 125 3.99 0.81 -1.08
C ILE A 125 3.51 -0.39 -0.27
N GLU A 126 2.67 -0.12 0.71
CA GLU A 126 2.12 -1.12 1.62
C GLU A 126 0.59 -1.18 1.52
N VAL A 127 0.05 -2.39 1.67
CA VAL A 127 -1.33 -2.57 2.13
C VAL A 127 -1.30 -3.25 3.49
N VAL A 128 -2.02 -2.69 4.46
CA VAL A 128 -2.04 -3.12 5.87
C VAL A 128 -3.44 -3.38 6.39
N ASN A 129 -3.55 -4.44 7.20
CA ASN A 129 -4.69 -4.76 8.04
C ASN A 129 -4.24 -4.85 9.50
N HIS A 130 -4.91 -4.10 10.40
CA HIS A 130 -4.60 -4.10 11.83
C HIS A 130 -5.45 -5.10 12.65
N GLY A 131 -6.22 -5.97 11.99
CA GLY A 131 -7.23 -6.80 12.64
C GLY A 131 -8.40 -6.01 13.21
N SER A 132 -9.41 -6.71 13.74
CA SER A 132 -10.46 -6.09 14.55
C SER A 132 -10.04 -6.13 16.03
N THR A 133 -10.14 -4.99 16.70
CA THR A 133 -9.89 -4.85 18.14
C THR A 133 -10.83 -5.69 19.01
N TRP A 134 -11.95 -6.18 18.46
CA TRP A 134 -13.00 -6.90 19.18
C TRP A 134 -12.67 -8.36 19.54
N GLN A 135 -11.57 -8.94 19.04
CA GLN A 135 -11.18 -10.31 19.41
C GLN A 135 -10.48 -10.40 20.78
N TRP A 136 -10.10 -9.27 21.39
CA TRP A 136 -9.48 -9.25 22.72
C TRP A 136 -10.50 -9.14 23.88
N ILE A 137 -11.76 -8.75 23.62
CA ILE A 137 -12.75 -8.51 24.69
C ILE A 137 -13.37 -9.81 25.25
N TRP A 138 -13.24 -10.95 24.57
CA TRP A 138 -13.76 -12.23 25.08
C TRP A 138 -12.78 -13.04 25.94
N TYR A 139 -11.51 -12.65 26.02
CA TYR A 139 -10.52 -13.37 26.86
C TYR A 139 -10.57 -13.04 28.35
N PHE A 140 -11.57 -12.27 28.81
CA PHE A 140 -11.77 -11.91 30.22
C PHE A 140 -13.11 -12.36 30.80
N VAL A 141 -13.60 -13.54 30.40
CA VAL A 141 -14.65 -14.23 31.15
C VAL A 141 -14.20 -15.65 31.50
N GLY A 142 -13.48 -15.77 32.61
CA GLY A 142 -13.48 -16.97 33.44
C GLY A 142 -12.45 -18.05 33.14
N VAL A 143 -11.53 -18.20 34.10
CA VAL A 143 -10.83 -19.43 34.53
C VAL A 143 -9.41 -19.68 33.96
N GLN A 144 -8.46 -19.61 34.90
CA GLN A 144 -7.06 -20.09 34.94
C GLN A 144 -6.00 -19.44 34.03
N PHE A 145 -4.99 -18.88 34.70
CA PHE A 145 -3.76 -18.32 34.16
C PHE A 145 -2.94 -19.35 33.35
N GLY A 146 -2.58 -18.98 32.12
CA GLY A 146 -1.57 -19.67 31.32
C GLY A 146 -1.12 -18.80 30.15
N PHE A 147 0.12 -18.31 30.17
CA PHE A 147 0.73 -17.63 29.02
C PHE A 147 1.15 -18.68 27.99
N ILE A 148 0.38 -18.82 26.90
CA ILE A 148 0.87 -19.49 25.70
C ILE A 148 1.47 -18.42 24.80
N LYS A 149 2.81 -18.34 24.76
CA LYS A 149 3.49 -17.65 23.67
C LYS A 149 3.18 -18.40 22.37
N PRO A 150 2.65 -17.75 21.31
CA PRO A 150 2.55 -18.39 20.02
C PRO A 150 3.97 -18.64 19.50
N THR A 151 4.40 -19.90 19.46
CA THR A 151 5.60 -20.28 18.71
C THR A 151 5.28 -20.24 17.21
N GLN A 152 6.27 -19.87 16.39
CA GLN A 152 6.15 -19.63 14.94
C GLN A 152 5.58 -20.78 14.08
N SER A 153 5.23 -21.94 14.65
CA SER A 153 4.81 -23.12 13.90
C SER A 153 3.38 -23.09 13.35
N ASN A 154 2.51 -22.19 13.82
CA ASN A 154 1.08 -22.22 13.46
C ASN A 154 0.69 -21.32 12.27
N TYR A 155 1.65 -20.75 11.55
CA TYR A 155 1.39 -19.95 10.34
C TYR A 155 1.69 -20.72 9.05
N LYS A 156 1.18 -21.95 8.92
CA LYS A 156 1.16 -22.66 7.64
C LYS A 156 -0.21 -23.26 7.36
N LYS A 157 -0.71 -22.88 6.17
CA LYS A 157 -1.87 -23.39 5.41
C LYS A 157 -3.22 -22.94 5.95
N ASP A 158 -3.81 -21.96 5.25
CA ASP A 158 -4.85 -22.21 4.24
C ASP A 158 -4.77 -21.14 3.14
#